data_AF-A0A416ZBF8-F1
#
_entry.id   AF-A0A416ZBF8-F1
#
_cell.length_a   1.000
_cell.length_b   1.000
_cell.length_c   1.000
_cell.angle_alpha   90.00
_cell.angle_beta   90.00
_cell.angle_gamma   90.00
#
_symmetry.space_group_name_H-M   'P 1'
#
loop_
_entity.id
_entity.type
_entity.pdbx_description
1 polymer ?
#
loop_
_entity_poly.entity_id
_entity_poly.type
_entity_poly.pdbx_seq_one_letter_code
_entity_poly.pdbx_strand_id
1 'polypeptide(L)'
;MPEGYTQILEDSVGNTSSVIYMNDEGEILKFYYASPPDETFWQIESTNTAVEKVTVDGCTADILISDDAAIGNTIVWMTADNAGFFISGFFTAEDLVRLAESVCEE
;
A
#
# COMPACT_ATOMS: atom_id res chain seq x y z
N MET A 1 8.55 9.32 -2.07
CA MET A 1 8.94 8.60 -0.83
C MET A 1 8.66 9.46 0.39
N PRO A 2 8.08 8.91 1.48
CA PRO A 2 7.83 9.68 2.70
C PRO A 2 9.14 10.06 3.40
N GLU A 3 9.26 11.32 3.82
CA GLU A 3 10.41 11.80 4.58
C GLU A 3 10.53 11.04 5.91
N GLY A 4 11.73 10.55 6.24
CA GLY A 4 12.01 9.83 7.48
C GLY A 4 11.91 8.30 7.40
N TYR A 5 11.46 7.74 6.28
CA TYR A 5 11.46 6.29 6.06
C TYR A 5 12.72 5.85 5.30
N THR A 6 13.39 4.83 5.82
CA THR A 6 14.53 4.19 5.15
C THR A 6 14.14 2.82 4.64
N GLN A 7 14.47 2.52 3.39
CA GLN A 7 14.29 1.19 2.82
C GLN A 7 15.19 0.19 3.57
N ILE A 8 14.57 -0.81 4.19
CA ILE A 8 15.29 -1.85 4.95
C ILE A 8 15.32 -3.18 4.21
N LEU A 9 14.33 -3.45 3.36
CA LEU A 9 14.23 -4.70 2.61
C LEU A 9 13.52 -4.46 1.28
N GLU A 10 14.02 -5.10 0.24
CA GLU A 10 13.35 -5.19 -1.05
C GLU A 10 13.48 -6.62 -1.55
N ASP A 11 12.36 -7.18 -1.94
CA ASP A 11 12.27 -8.53 -2.48
C ASP A 11 11.40 -8.49 -3.72
N SER A 12 11.92 -9.03 -4.83
CA SER A 12 11.19 -9.11 -6.09
C SER A 12 11.22 -10.54 -6.58
N VAL A 13 10.04 -11.15 -6.64
CA VAL A 13 9.84 -12.55 -7.01
C VAL A 13 8.87 -12.61 -8.19
N GLY A 14 9.40 -12.94 -9.37
CA GLY A 14 8.61 -13.02 -10.58
C GLY A 14 8.04 -11.66 -10.99
N ASN A 15 6.70 -11.59 -11.06
CA ASN A 15 5.95 -10.39 -11.43
C ASN A 15 5.57 -9.50 -10.23
N THR A 16 6.13 -9.82 -9.07
CA THR A 16 5.72 -9.25 -7.81
C THR A 16 6.92 -8.68 -7.08
N SER A 17 6.80 -7.47 -6.58
CA SER A 17 7.84 -6.77 -5.83
C SER A 17 7.27 -6.27 -4.53
N SER A 18 8.05 -6.41 -3.46
CA SER A 18 7.71 -5.98 -2.12
C SER A 18 8.89 -5.18 -1.56
N VAL A 19 8.58 -4.03 -0.98
CA VAL A 19 9.57 -3.15 -0.37
C VAL A 19 9.11 -2.80 1.03
N ILE A 20 10.00 -2.96 2.00
CA ILE A 20 9.75 -2.64 3.40
C ILE A 20 10.62 -1.46 3.77
N TYR A 21 9.97 -0.43 4.30
CA TYR A 21 10.60 0.74 4.87
C TYR A 21 10.33 0.78 6.36
N MET A 22 11.24 1.40 7.09
CA MET A 22 11.13 1.61 8.54
C MET A 22 11.58 3.03 8.88
N ASN A 23 10.87 3.67 9.79
CA ASN A 23 11.28 4.96 10.36
C ASN A 23 12.05 4.77 11.69
N ASP A 24 12.56 5.87 12.25
CA ASP A 24 13.29 5.86 13.52
C ASP A 24 12.42 5.45 14.72
N GLU A 25 11.10 5.63 14.60
CA GLU A 25 10.12 5.23 15.62
C GLU A 25 9.79 3.72 15.60
N GLY A 26 10.32 2.98 14.62
CA GLY A 26 10.08 1.55 14.44
C GLY A 26 8.79 1.21 13.70
N GLU A 27 8.11 2.21 13.13
CA GLU A 27 6.94 2.02 12.29
C GLU A 27 7.34 1.49 10.92
N ILE A 28 6.63 0.44 10.49
CA ILE A 28 6.93 -0.28 9.26
C ILE A 28 5.94 0.16 8.18
N LEU A 29 6.48 0.55 7.02
CA LEU A 29 5.73 0.80 5.81
C LEU A 29 6.05 -0.30 4.80
N LYS A 30 5.02 -1.06 4.41
CA LYS A 30 5.13 -2.11 3.39
C LYS A 30 4.52 -1.60 2.11
N PHE A 31 5.32 -1.58 1.07
CA PHE A 31 4.92 -1.32 -0.30
C PHE A 31 4.92 -2.64 -1.07
N TYR A 32 3.92 -2.86 -1.89
CA TYR A 32 3.83 -4.06 -2.69
C TYR A 32 3.22 -3.76 -4.05
N TYR A 33 3.77 -4.42 -5.05
CA TYR A 33 3.49 -4.22 -6.45
C TYR A 33 3.39 -5.59 -7.13
N ALA A 34 2.36 -5.80 -7.95
CA ALA A 34 2.27 -6.97 -8.80
C ALA A 34 1.69 -6.63 -10.18
N SER A 35 2.34 -7.10 -11.24
CA SER A 35 1.91 -6.86 -12.61
C SER A 35 2.11 -8.07 -13.54
N PRO A 36 1.02 -8.72 -14.01
CA PRO A 36 -0.34 -8.66 -13.48
C PRO A 36 -0.44 -9.31 -12.08
N PRO A 37 -1.36 -8.85 -11.21
CA PRO A 37 -1.60 -9.48 -9.92
C PRO A 37 -2.26 -10.85 -10.12
N ASP A 38 -1.66 -11.91 -9.57
CA ASP A 38 -2.29 -13.23 -9.43
C ASP A 38 -3.41 -13.20 -8.36
N GLU A 39 -4.29 -14.21 -8.34
CA GLU A 39 -5.41 -14.32 -7.37
C GLU A 39 -4.97 -14.16 -5.89
N THR A 40 -3.72 -14.51 -5.57
CA THR A 40 -3.12 -14.35 -4.23
C THR A 40 -2.99 -12.89 -3.79
N PHE A 41 -2.87 -11.94 -4.73
CA PHE A 41 -2.80 -10.50 -4.42
C PHE A 41 -4.10 -10.00 -3.76
N TRP A 42 -5.24 -10.61 -4.11
CA TRP A 42 -6.55 -10.25 -3.57
C TRP A 42 -6.83 -10.81 -2.17
N GLN A 43 -5.98 -11.71 -1.68
CA GLN A 43 -6.15 -12.34 -0.35
C GLN A 43 -5.60 -11.44 0.77
N ILE A 44 -5.80 -10.12 0.69
CA ILE A 44 -5.59 -9.24 1.84
C ILE A 44 -6.68 -9.63 2.85
N GLU A 45 -6.31 -10.37 3.91
CA GLU A 45 -7.22 -10.75 4.99
C GLU A 45 -7.69 -9.49 5.73
N SER A 46 -8.76 -8.89 5.23
CA SER A 46 -9.49 -7.78 5.85
C SER A 46 -10.32 -8.30 7.02
N THR A 47 -9.67 -8.84 8.04
CA THR A 47 -10.36 -9.26 9.27
C THR A 47 -10.70 -8.00 10.06
N ASN A 48 -11.96 -7.53 9.93
CA ASN A 48 -12.55 -6.43 10.73
C ASN A 48 -12.06 -4.99 10.42
N THR A 49 -11.71 -4.70 9.17
CA THR A 49 -11.30 -3.36 8.73
C THR A 49 -12.44 -2.62 8.02
N ALA A 50 -12.61 -1.33 8.31
CA ALA A 50 -13.53 -0.46 7.56
C ALA A 50 -12.93 -0.17 6.18
N VAL A 51 -13.73 -0.22 5.11
CA VAL A 51 -13.24 0.06 3.75
C VAL A 51 -13.75 1.42 3.28
N GLU A 52 -12.84 2.32 2.96
CA GLU A 52 -13.11 3.64 2.38
C GLU A 52 -12.69 3.67 0.91
N LYS A 53 -13.57 4.14 0.03
CA LYS A 53 -13.29 4.24 -1.40
C LYS A 53 -12.77 5.63 -1.74
N VAL A 54 -11.61 5.67 -2.36
CA VAL A 54 -10.95 6.91 -2.79
C VAL A 54 -10.51 6.81 -4.25
N THR A 55 -9.95 7.89 -4.78
CA THR A 55 -9.43 7.95 -6.13
C THR A 55 -7.98 8.40 -6.08
N VAL A 56 -7.09 7.61 -6.66
CA VAL A 56 -5.64 7.87 -6.77
C VAL A 56 -5.35 8.07 -8.24
N ASP A 57 -4.97 9.29 -8.65
CA ASP A 57 -4.66 9.61 -10.06
C ASP A 57 -5.72 9.14 -11.08
N GLY A 58 -7.01 9.25 -10.71
CA GLY A 58 -8.13 8.78 -11.55
C GLY A 58 -8.42 7.27 -11.48
N CYS A 59 -7.58 6.48 -10.81
CA CYS A 59 -7.81 5.07 -10.53
C CYS A 59 -8.61 4.88 -9.24
N THR A 60 -9.51 3.89 -9.21
CA THR A 60 -10.27 3.56 -7.99
C THR A 60 -9.36 2.86 -7.00
N ALA A 61 -9.35 3.34 -5.77
CA ALA A 61 -8.58 2.79 -4.66
C ALA A 61 -9.50 2.49 -3.47
N ASP A 62 -9.19 1.44 -2.73
CA ASP A 62 -9.87 1.04 -1.51
C ASP A 62 -8.86 1.14 -0.35
N ILE A 63 -9.22 1.86 0.71
CA ILE A 63 -8.45 1.99 1.94
C ILE A 63 -9.11 1.14 3.02
N LEU A 64 -8.36 0.17 3.52
CA LEU A 64 -8.69 -0.62 4.69
C LEU A 64 -8.18 0.13 5.94
N ILE A 65 -9.12 0.68 6.70
CA ILE A 65 -8.91 1.41 7.94
C ILE A 65 -9.13 0.44 9.11
N SER A 66 -8.10 0.26 9.92
CA SER A 66 -8.15 -0.59 11.10
C SER A 66 -8.56 0.24 12.33
N ASP A 67 -9.42 -0.32 13.18
CA ASP A 67 -9.74 0.31 14.48
C ASP A 67 -8.60 0.14 15.50
N ASP A 68 -7.74 -0.86 15.27
CA ASP A 68 -6.62 -1.18 16.13
C ASP A 68 -5.39 -0.33 15.77
N ALA A 69 -4.92 0.50 16.70
CA ALA A 69 -3.74 1.34 16.51
C ALA A 69 -2.43 0.55 16.32
N ALA A 70 -2.42 -0.76 16.63
CA ALA A 70 -1.29 -1.64 16.30
C ALA A 70 -1.36 -2.20 14.87
N ILE A 71 -2.47 -2.00 14.17
CA ILE A 71 -2.67 -2.42 12.78
C ILE A 71 -2.72 -1.18 11.90
N GLY A 72 -1.70 -1.01 11.06
CA GLY A 72 -1.65 0.10 10.10
C GLY A 72 -2.83 0.08 9.11
N ASN A 73 -3.12 1.26 8.57
CA ASN A 73 -4.08 1.39 7.47
C ASN A 73 -3.44 0.86 6.18
N THR A 74 -4.26 0.38 5.26
CA THR A 74 -3.78 -0.18 4.00
C THR A 74 -4.57 0.38 2.83
N ILE A 75 -3.90 0.94 1.83
CA ILE A 75 -4.54 1.36 0.57
C ILE A 75 -4.19 0.33 -0.51
N VAL A 76 -5.18 -0.04 -1.32
CA VAL A 76 -5.01 -0.92 -2.48
C VAL A 76 -5.65 -0.26 -3.70
N TRP A 77 -4.95 -0.25 -4.83
CA TRP A 77 -5.47 0.28 -6.08
C TRP A 77 -4.94 -0.51 -7.28
N MET A 78 -5.66 -0.39 -8.39
CA MET A 78 -5.24 -0.93 -9.68
C MET A 78 -5.02 0.19 -10.68
N THR A 79 -3.94 0.09 -11.42
CA THR A 79 -3.66 0.97 -12.56
C THR A 79 -4.37 0.49 -13.82
N ALA A 80 -4.41 1.34 -14.84
CA ALA A 80 -4.98 1.02 -16.15
C ALA A 80 -4.30 -0.19 -16.82
N ASP A 81 -3.02 -0.41 -16.54
CA ASP A 81 -2.22 -1.54 -17.02
C ASP A 81 -2.50 -2.86 -16.27
N ASN A 82 -3.54 -2.89 -15.44
CA ASN A 82 -3.91 -4.04 -14.62
C ASN A 82 -2.79 -4.45 -13.65
N ALA A 83 -1.95 -3.50 -13.23
CA ALA A 83 -1.00 -3.70 -12.14
C ALA A 83 -1.64 -3.33 -10.81
N GLY A 84 -1.56 -4.24 -9.84
CA GLY A 84 -2.06 -4.07 -8.49
C GLY A 84 -0.97 -3.47 -7.60
N PHE A 85 -1.35 -2.46 -6.83
CA PHE A 85 -0.50 -1.84 -5.83
C PHE A 85 -1.20 -1.87 -4.49
N PHE A 86 -0.44 -2.14 -3.42
CA PHE A 86 -0.93 -1.87 -2.09
C PHE A 86 0.18 -1.29 -1.20
N ILE A 87 -0.23 -0.40 -0.30
CA ILE A 87 0.64 0.24 0.68
C ILE A 87 -0.01 0.05 2.04
N SER A 88 0.74 -0.50 2.99
CA SER A 88 0.31 -0.72 4.37
C SER A 88 1.26 -0.01 5.32
N GLY A 89 0.74 0.81 6.23
CA GLY A 89 1.53 1.53 7.22
C GLY A 89 0.70 2.30 8.22
N PHE A 90 1.35 2.89 9.23
CA PHE A 90 0.72 3.66 10.30
C PHE A 90 0.39 5.10 9.86
N PHE A 91 -0.22 5.24 8.69
CA PHE A 91 -0.54 6.51 8.07
C PHE A 91 -2.04 6.78 8.08
N THR A 92 -2.41 8.06 7.98
CA THR A 92 -3.80 8.44 7.74
C THR A 92 -4.24 8.04 6.33
N ALA A 93 -5.55 7.95 6.09
CA ALA A 93 -6.10 7.68 4.76
C ALA A 93 -5.59 8.70 3.72
N GLU A 94 -5.51 9.98 4.10
CA GLU A 94 -5.00 11.05 3.24
C GLU A 94 -3.51 10.89 2.90
N ASP A 95 -2.67 10.53 3.88
CA ASP A 95 -1.26 10.26 3.64
C ASP A 95 -1.04 9.05 2.73
N LEU A 96 -1.83 7.99 2.91
CA LEU A 96 -1.79 6.81 2.02
C LEU A 96 -2.16 7.16 0.58
N VAL A 97 -3.18 8.01 0.38
CA VAL A 97 -3.55 8.51 -0.96
C VAL A 97 -2.39 9.29 -1.57
N ARG A 98 -1.81 10.24 -0.84
CA ARG A 98 -0.67 11.03 -1.33
C ARG A 98 0.54 10.17 -1.68
N LEU A 99 0.78 9.12 -0.91
CA LEU A 99 1.84 8.14 -1.18
C LEU A 99 1.54 7.36 -2.46
N ALA A 100 0.31 6.89 -2.63
CA ALA A 100 -0.12 6.17 -3.82
C ALA A 100 -0.03 7.05 -5.08
N GLU A 101 -0.43 8.32 -4.99
CA GLU A 101 -0.30 9.30 -6.09
C GLU A 101 1.17 9.54 -6.44
N SER A 102 2.05 9.67 -5.44
CA SER A 102 3.49 9.83 -5.66
C SER A 102 4.15 8.65 -6.37
N VAL A 103 3.57 7.45 -6.30
CA VAL A 103 4.10 6.24 -6.95
C VAL A 103 3.60 6.13 -8.39
N CYS A 104 2.39 6.61 -8.68
CA CYS A 104 1.83 6.64 -10.03
C CYS A 104 2.48 7.71 -10.93
N GLU A 105 3.18 8.69 -10.36
CA GLU A 105 3.82 9.79 -11.13
C GLU A 105 5.20 9.43 -11.73
N GLU A 106 5.74 8.22 -11.50
CA GLU A 106 7.03 7.76 -12.08
C GLU A 106 6.92 7.08 -13.46
#